data_AF-A0A659UPE5-F1
#
_entry.id   AF-A0A659UPE5-F1
#
_cell.length_a   1.000
_cell.length_b   1.000
_cell.length_c   1.000
_cell.angle_alpha   90.00
_cell.angle_beta   90.00
_cell.angle_gamma   90.00
#
_symmetry.space_group_name_H-M   'P 1'
#
loop_
_entity.id
_entity.type
_entity.pdbx_description
1 polymer ?
#
loop_
_entity_poly.entity_id
_entity_poly.type
_entity_poly.pdbx_seq_one_letter_code
_entity_poly.pdbx_strand_id
1 'polypeptide(L)'
;VKVNVKEFEGTGAGLAIVEQSQPGDWDVMVIDSIDVPRGVEKGLFEPLPEDKLPFADLFPQVKMDGSTVVGGKRYGITEKFGYNTIGFNKTKVDPADMQSLASLSSDKYKGKVAIYDYYLPVIGMAALAIGKKTADLGEADLPALKAELLKMKANAKLDG
;
A
#
# COMPACT_ATOMS: atom_id res chain seq x y z
N VAL A 1 -8.74 28.15 10.82
CA VAL A 1 -8.65 27.55 9.47
C VAL A 1 -9.80 26.57 9.33
N LYS A 2 -10.55 26.60 8.22
CA LYS A 2 -11.56 25.56 7.90
C LYS A 2 -10.88 24.48 7.07
N VAL A 3 -11.11 23.21 7.39
CA VAL A 3 -10.54 22.06 6.66
C VAL A 3 -11.67 21.35 5.94
N ASN A 4 -11.52 21.14 4.63
CA ASN A 4 -12.40 20.29 3.83
C ASN A 4 -11.67 18.96 3.61
N VAL A 5 -12.38 17.84 3.75
CA VAL A 5 -11.79 16.50 3.69
C VAL A 5 -12.50 15.69 2.62
N LYS A 6 -11.70 14.96 1.83
CA LYS A 6 -12.17 13.94 0.91
C LYS A 6 -11.35 12.67 1.14
N GLU A 7 -12.05 11.58 1.42
CA GLU A 7 -11.43 10.27 1.61
C GLU A 7 -11.36 9.51 0.28
N PHE A 8 -10.33 8.66 0.16
CA PHE A 8 -10.12 7.72 -0.94
C PHE A 8 -9.51 6.43 -0.40
N GLU A 9 -9.80 5.33 -1.06
CA GLU A 9 -9.53 3.96 -0.60
C GLU A 9 -8.14 3.42 -1.00
N GLY A 10 -7.48 4.08 -1.94
CA GLY A 10 -6.11 3.74 -2.36
C GLY A 10 -5.52 4.79 -3.30
N THR A 11 -4.21 4.70 -3.54
CA THR A 11 -3.48 5.71 -4.34
C THR A 11 -4.09 5.94 -5.72
N GLY A 12 -4.57 4.89 -6.39
CA GLY A 12 -5.19 5.02 -7.71
C GLY A 12 -6.39 5.97 -7.72
N ALA A 13 -7.30 5.82 -6.75
CA ALA A 13 -8.46 6.69 -6.59
C ALA A 13 -8.05 8.12 -6.21
N GLY A 14 -7.08 8.27 -5.30
CA GLY A 14 -6.54 9.57 -4.91
C GLY A 14 -5.93 10.34 -6.09
N LEU A 15 -5.10 9.69 -6.91
CA LEU A 15 -4.52 10.30 -8.11
C LEU A 15 -5.58 10.68 -9.14
N ALA A 16 -6.61 9.85 -9.33
CA ALA A 16 -7.71 10.16 -10.25
C ALA A 16 -8.51 11.40 -9.83
N ILE A 17 -8.69 11.61 -8.51
CA ILE A 17 -9.31 12.83 -7.97
C ILE A 17 -8.46 14.05 -8.33
N VAL A 18 -7.15 13.99 -8.07
CA VAL A 18 -6.23 15.10 -8.32
C VAL A 18 -6.15 15.43 -9.82
N GLU A 19 -6.11 14.42 -10.70
CA GLU A 19 -6.08 14.60 -12.16
C GLU A 19 -7.33 15.31 -12.73
N GLN A 20 -8.46 15.25 -12.03
CA GLN A 20 -9.71 15.92 -12.43
C GLN A 20 -9.91 17.27 -11.73
N SER A 21 -8.99 17.66 -10.85
CA SER A 21 -9.08 18.89 -10.04
C SER A 21 -8.37 20.07 -10.71
N GLN A 22 -8.64 21.27 -10.22
CA GLN A 22 -7.94 22.50 -10.60
C GLN A 22 -6.87 22.87 -9.56
N PRO A 23 -5.85 23.68 -9.94
CA PRO A 23 -4.91 24.23 -8.98
C PRO A 23 -5.63 24.96 -7.84
N GLY A 24 -5.33 24.59 -6.59
CA GLY A 24 -5.96 25.15 -5.38
C GLY A 24 -7.19 24.40 -4.86
N ASP A 25 -7.66 23.36 -5.55
CA ASP A 25 -8.75 22.51 -5.01
C ASP A 25 -8.29 21.66 -3.82
N TRP A 26 -7.00 21.27 -3.80
CA TRP A 26 -6.40 20.43 -2.76
C TRP A 26 -5.03 20.96 -2.33
N ASP A 27 -4.82 21.02 -1.02
CA ASP A 27 -3.56 21.49 -0.43
C ASP A 27 -2.67 20.34 0.08
N VAL A 28 -3.28 19.24 0.55
CA VAL A 28 -2.58 18.12 1.20
C VAL A 28 -3.16 16.79 0.75
N MET A 29 -2.28 15.85 0.39
CA MET A 29 -2.63 14.47 0.09
C MET A 29 -1.90 13.52 1.04
N VAL A 30 -2.64 12.64 1.71
CA VAL A 30 -2.05 11.54 2.51
C VAL A 30 -1.94 10.31 1.60
N ILE A 31 -0.73 10.02 1.14
CA ILE A 31 -0.44 8.97 0.16
C ILE A 31 0.60 7.98 0.72
N ASP A 32 0.61 6.76 0.22
CA ASP A 32 1.69 5.82 0.52
C ASP A 32 3.03 6.35 0.03
N SER A 33 4.06 6.27 0.88
CA SER A 33 5.39 6.81 0.57
C SER A 33 5.97 6.30 -0.75
N ILE A 34 5.69 5.05 -1.14
CA ILE A 34 6.18 4.44 -2.39
C ILE A 34 5.64 5.12 -3.66
N ASP A 35 4.49 5.78 -3.56
CA ASP A 35 3.84 6.46 -4.67
C ASP A 35 4.21 7.96 -4.75
N VAL A 36 4.96 8.49 -3.77
CA VAL A 36 5.45 9.88 -3.80
C VAL A 36 6.26 10.18 -5.06
N PRO A 37 7.24 9.35 -5.49
CA PRO A 37 7.99 9.61 -6.72
C PRO A 37 7.12 9.68 -7.97
N ARG A 38 6.05 8.87 -8.02
CA ARG A 38 5.10 8.89 -9.14
C ARG A 38 4.30 10.18 -9.20
N GLY A 39 3.89 10.73 -8.05
CA GLY A 39 3.23 12.04 -8.00
C GLY A 39 4.17 13.18 -8.42
N VAL A 40 5.45 13.11 -8.04
CA VAL A 40 6.47 14.07 -8.49
C VAL A 40 6.72 13.98 -10.00
N GLU A 41 6.84 12.77 -10.55
CA GLU A 41 6.99 12.55 -12.00
C GLU A 41 5.84 13.14 -12.81
N LYS A 42 4.62 13.07 -12.28
CA LYS A 42 3.41 13.66 -12.88
C LYS A 42 3.28 15.18 -12.66
N GLY A 43 4.19 15.80 -11.90
CA GLY A 43 4.14 17.23 -11.57
C GLY A 43 2.98 17.61 -10.65
N LEU A 44 2.50 16.67 -9.83
CA LEU A 44 1.35 16.88 -8.94
C LEU A 44 1.76 17.40 -7.55
N PHE A 45 3.02 17.24 -7.16
CA PHE A 45 3.52 17.57 -5.82
C PHE A 45 4.59 18.64 -5.86
N GLU A 46 4.49 19.59 -4.93
CA GLU A 46 5.50 20.61 -4.67
C GLU A 46 6.45 20.15 -3.55
N PRO A 47 7.73 20.61 -3.55
CA PRO A 47 8.65 20.33 -2.46
C PRO A 47 8.14 20.86 -1.12
N LEU A 48 8.31 20.06 -0.06
CA LEU A 48 8.02 20.45 1.30
C LEU A 48 9.14 21.33 1.87
N PRO A 49 8.81 22.36 2.67
CA PRO A 49 9.80 23.17 3.39
C PRO A 49 10.42 22.35 4.53
N GLU A 50 11.57 21.72 4.27
CA GLU A 50 12.18 20.73 5.17
C GLU A 50 12.54 21.29 6.55
N ASP A 51 12.88 22.57 6.63
CA ASP A 51 13.17 23.32 7.87
C ASP A 51 11.95 23.49 8.79
N LYS A 52 10.74 23.29 8.26
CA LYS A 52 9.48 23.40 9.01
C LYS A 52 8.90 22.05 9.42
N LEU A 53 9.55 20.95 9.05
CA LEU A 53 9.04 19.61 9.29
C LEU A 53 9.47 19.07 10.67
N PRO A 54 8.57 18.40 11.42
CA PRO A 54 8.82 17.94 12.78
C PRO A 54 9.66 16.64 12.84
N PHE A 55 10.83 16.59 12.21
CA PHE A 55 11.65 15.37 12.19
C PHE A 55 12.16 14.91 13.55
N ALA A 56 12.24 15.83 14.53
CA ALA A 56 12.65 15.49 15.89
C ALA A 56 11.64 14.54 16.57
N ASP A 57 10.39 14.55 16.13
CA ASP A 57 9.31 13.73 16.68
C ASP A 57 9.14 12.39 15.93
N LEU A 58 9.93 12.17 14.86
CA LEU A 58 9.84 10.97 14.04
C LEU A 58 10.96 9.98 14.33
N PHE A 59 10.61 8.69 14.35
CA PHE A 59 11.60 7.63 14.30
C PHE A 59 12.41 7.72 13.00
N PRO A 60 13.75 7.61 13.03
CA PRO A 60 14.58 7.68 11.82
C PRO A 60 14.16 6.70 10.73
N GLN A 61 13.69 5.50 11.12
CA GLN A 61 13.27 4.43 10.23
C GLN A 61 12.05 4.80 9.37
N VAL A 62 11.21 5.71 9.85
CA VAL A 62 9.98 6.11 9.14
C VAL A 62 10.16 7.40 8.36
N LYS A 63 11.37 7.97 8.28
CA LYS A 63 11.64 9.10 7.39
C LYS A 63 11.48 8.73 5.91
N MET A 64 11.82 7.48 5.57
CA MET A 64 11.62 6.89 4.25
C MET A 64 12.24 7.71 3.11
N ASP A 65 13.43 8.28 3.34
CA ASP A 65 14.09 9.22 2.42
C ASP A 65 14.23 8.69 0.98
N GLY A 66 14.39 7.37 0.81
CA GLY A 66 14.45 6.74 -0.51
C GLY A 66 13.17 6.85 -1.35
N SER A 67 12.03 7.14 -0.73
CA SER A 67 10.75 7.36 -1.42
C SER A 67 10.23 8.79 -1.26
N THR A 68 10.57 9.47 -0.16
CA THR A 68 10.08 10.83 0.11
C THR A 68 10.97 11.94 -0.42
N VAL A 69 12.21 11.64 -0.82
CA VAL A 69 13.15 12.59 -1.41
C VAL A 69 13.38 12.23 -2.88
N VAL A 70 13.07 13.17 -3.78
CA VAL A 70 13.22 13.01 -5.23
C VAL A 70 14.06 14.16 -5.77
N GLY A 71 15.15 13.85 -6.47
CA GLY A 71 16.05 14.88 -7.00
C GLY A 71 16.64 15.81 -5.92
N GLY A 72 16.89 15.29 -4.72
CA GLY A 72 17.45 16.05 -3.60
C GLY A 72 16.46 16.98 -2.87
N LYS A 73 15.18 16.97 -3.25
CA LYS A 73 14.12 17.71 -2.55
C LYS A 73 13.12 16.75 -1.92
N ARG A 74 12.63 17.10 -0.74
CA ARG A 74 11.62 16.31 -0.04
C ARG A 74 10.21 16.65 -0.51
N TYR A 75 9.39 15.64 -0.76
CA TYR A 75 7.99 15.77 -1.19
C TYR A 75 7.00 15.06 -0.24
N GLY A 76 7.50 14.30 0.74
CA GLY A 76 6.67 13.59 1.72
C GLY A 76 7.26 13.62 3.12
N ILE A 77 6.37 13.52 4.10
CA ILE A 77 6.68 13.26 5.51
C ILE A 77 5.70 12.23 6.05
N THR A 78 6.18 11.34 6.92
CA THR A 78 5.33 10.29 7.50
C THR A 78 4.38 10.87 8.54
N GLU A 79 3.09 10.66 8.32
CA GLU A 79 2.02 10.94 9.28
C GLU A 79 1.65 9.68 10.09
N LYS A 80 1.57 8.53 9.42
CA LYS A 80 1.32 7.21 10.03
C LYS A 80 2.15 6.12 9.36
N PHE A 81 2.45 5.07 10.11
CA PHE A 81 3.10 3.87 9.58
C PHE A 81 2.46 2.61 10.19
N GLY A 82 2.61 1.49 9.50
CA GLY A 82 2.06 0.21 9.95
C GLY A 82 2.47 -0.94 9.02
N TYR A 83 1.98 -2.12 9.35
CA TYR A 83 2.21 -3.33 8.58
C TYR A 83 0.89 -3.90 8.09
N ASN A 84 0.87 -4.37 6.85
CA ASN A 84 -0.22 -5.22 6.37
C ASN A 84 -0.01 -6.62 6.95
N THR A 85 -1.04 -7.17 7.60
CA THR A 85 -0.98 -8.45 8.31
C THR A 85 -2.21 -9.29 7.99
N ILE A 86 -2.16 -10.59 8.33
CA ILE A 86 -3.35 -11.43 8.30
C ILE A 86 -4.09 -11.27 9.64
N GLY A 87 -5.27 -10.64 9.59
CA GLY A 87 -6.22 -10.66 10.68
C GLY A 87 -7.09 -11.93 10.64
N PHE A 88 -7.18 -12.67 11.74
CA PHE A 88 -7.97 -13.90 11.80
C PHE A 88 -8.67 -14.11 13.15
N ASN A 89 -9.75 -14.89 13.13
CA ASN A 89 -10.42 -15.32 14.36
C ASN A 89 -9.73 -16.57 14.93
N LYS A 90 -8.98 -16.41 16.03
CA LYS A 90 -8.22 -17.49 16.68
C LYS A 90 -9.04 -18.67 17.19
N THR A 91 -10.37 -18.55 17.29
CA THR A 91 -11.24 -19.70 17.65
C THR A 91 -11.65 -20.52 16.43
N LYS A 92 -11.42 -20.02 15.21
CA LYS A 92 -11.80 -20.65 13.94
C LYS A 92 -10.60 -20.99 13.04
N VAL A 93 -9.44 -20.41 13.32
CA VAL A 93 -8.21 -20.49 12.53
C VAL A 93 -7.06 -20.83 13.46
N ASP A 94 -6.23 -21.80 13.07
CA ASP A 94 -5.02 -22.17 13.81
C ASP A 94 -3.95 -21.08 13.61
N PRO A 95 -3.45 -20.42 14.68
CA PRO A 95 -2.36 -19.46 14.57
C PRO A 95 -1.09 -19.99 13.89
N ALA A 96 -0.84 -21.30 13.95
CA ALA A 96 0.30 -21.93 13.30
C ALA A 96 0.22 -21.84 11.77
N ASP A 97 -1.00 -21.94 11.21
CA ASP A 97 -1.18 -21.81 9.75
C ASP A 97 -0.88 -20.38 9.27
N MET A 98 -1.12 -19.38 10.11
CA MET A 98 -0.92 -17.96 9.76
C MET A 98 0.55 -17.53 9.82
N GLN A 99 1.47 -18.44 10.13
CA GLN A 99 2.91 -18.22 10.00
C GLN A 99 3.40 -18.30 8.54
N SER A 100 2.52 -18.66 7.59
CA SER A 100 2.82 -18.70 6.16
C SER A 100 1.72 -18.04 5.34
N LEU A 101 2.12 -17.18 4.40
CA LEU A 101 1.20 -16.53 3.46
C LEU A 101 0.58 -17.52 2.45
N ALA A 102 1.15 -18.74 2.30
CA ALA A 102 0.53 -19.81 1.51
C ALA A 102 -0.85 -20.23 2.05
N SER A 103 -1.18 -19.89 3.30
CA SER A 103 -2.51 -20.13 3.87
C SER A 103 -3.62 -19.34 3.19
N LEU A 104 -3.29 -18.23 2.52
CA LEU A 104 -4.27 -17.42 1.77
C LEU A 104 -4.78 -18.14 0.51
N SER A 105 -4.05 -19.12 -0.01
CA SER A 105 -4.42 -19.95 -1.17
C SER A 105 -4.65 -21.42 -0.82
N SER A 106 -4.64 -21.77 0.47
CA SER A 106 -4.91 -23.13 0.95
C SER A 106 -6.39 -23.51 0.89
N ASP A 107 -6.69 -24.73 0.43
CA ASP A 107 -8.04 -25.30 0.43
C ASP A 107 -8.66 -25.38 1.84
N LYS A 108 -7.85 -25.42 2.91
CA LYS A 108 -8.31 -25.43 4.31
C LYS A 108 -9.19 -24.23 4.65
N TYR A 109 -8.93 -23.08 4.02
CA TYR A 109 -9.61 -21.81 4.27
C TYR A 109 -10.46 -21.32 3.10
N LYS A 110 -10.75 -22.20 2.14
CA LYS A 110 -11.59 -21.88 0.98
C LYS A 110 -12.96 -21.33 1.39
N GLY A 111 -13.34 -20.21 0.80
CA GLY A 111 -14.58 -19.48 1.11
C GLY A 111 -14.60 -18.77 2.46
N LYS A 112 -13.45 -18.65 3.14
CA LYS A 112 -13.31 -18.01 4.45
C LYS A 112 -12.31 -16.85 4.48
N VAL A 113 -11.73 -16.50 3.33
CA VAL A 113 -10.77 -15.41 3.18
C VAL A 113 -11.49 -14.18 2.63
N ALA A 114 -11.29 -13.03 3.26
CA ALA A 114 -11.62 -11.73 2.70
C ALA A 114 -10.32 -11.07 2.20
N ILE A 115 -10.35 -10.45 1.03
CA ILE A 115 -9.18 -9.80 0.43
C ILE A 115 -9.35 -8.29 0.56
N TYR A 116 -8.31 -7.62 1.07
CA TYR A 116 -8.26 -6.16 1.15
C TYR A 116 -8.23 -5.55 -0.26
N ASP A 117 -9.11 -4.58 -0.53
CA ASP A 117 -9.24 -3.94 -1.85
C ASP A 117 -8.14 -2.89 -2.09
N TYR A 118 -6.88 -3.33 -2.06
CA TYR A 118 -5.74 -2.51 -2.39
C TYR A 118 -4.64 -3.35 -3.02
N TYR A 119 -4.21 -2.96 -4.23
CA TYR A 119 -3.35 -3.79 -5.08
C TYR A 119 -1.97 -4.06 -4.44
N LEU A 120 -1.35 -3.04 -3.85
CA LEU A 120 0.02 -3.09 -3.36
C LEU A 120 0.23 -4.17 -2.28
N PRO A 121 -0.56 -4.23 -1.18
CA PRO A 121 -0.42 -5.29 -0.19
C PRO A 121 -0.80 -6.66 -0.72
N VAL A 122 -1.83 -6.76 -1.58
CA VAL A 122 -2.29 -8.06 -2.09
C VAL A 122 -1.27 -8.70 -3.02
N ILE A 123 -0.66 -7.93 -3.92
CA ILE A 123 0.44 -8.40 -4.77
C ILE A 123 1.66 -8.78 -3.91
N GLY A 124 2.00 -7.96 -2.90
CA GLY A 124 3.09 -8.25 -1.98
C GLY A 124 2.89 -9.58 -1.23
N MET A 125 1.67 -9.83 -0.73
CA MET A 125 1.33 -11.09 -0.07
C MET A 125 1.41 -12.29 -1.01
N ALA A 126 0.92 -12.16 -2.25
CA ALA A 126 1.02 -13.21 -3.26
C ALA A 126 2.48 -13.54 -3.62
N ALA A 127 3.33 -12.52 -3.76
CA ALA A 127 4.76 -12.69 -4.03
C ALA A 127 5.45 -13.49 -2.92
N LEU A 128 5.23 -13.08 -1.66
CA LEU A 128 5.80 -13.76 -0.51
C LEU A 128 5.25 -15.19 -0.35
N ALA A 129 3.98 -15.44 -0.69
CA ALA A 129 3.40 -16.78 -0.67
C ALA A 129 4.09 -17.76 -1.63
N ILE A 130 4.61 -17.26 -2.76
CA ILE A 130 5.40 -18.05 -3.73
C ILE A 130 6.93 -17.92 -3.52
N GLY A 131 7.36 -17.40 -2.36
CA GLY A 131 8.77 -17.31 -1.97
C GLY A 131 9.56 -16.20 -2.69
N LYS A 132 8.89 -15.24 -3.34
CA LYS A 132 9.54 -14.09 -3.98
C LYS A 132 9.64 -12.92 -3.02
N LYS A 133 10.77 -12.22 -3.05
CA LYS A 133 10.95 -10.96 -2.33
C LYS A 133 10.29 -9.84 -3.13
N THR A 134 9.54 -8.98 -2.45
CA THR A 134 8.82 -7.88 -3.09
C THR A 134 9.74 -6.87 -3.77
N ALA A 135 10.93 -6.65 -3.23
CA ALA A 135 11.94 -5.75 -3.79
C ALA A 135 12.57 -6.25 -5.11
N ASP A 136 12.48 -7.55 -5.40
CA ASP A 136 13.10 -8.18 -6.56
C ASP A 136 12.09 -8.44 -7.69
N LEU A 137 10.83 -8.02 -7.52
CA LEU A 137 9.77 -8.28 -8.49
C LEU A 137 9.99 -7.49 -9.79
N GLY A 138 9.83 -8.19 -10.91
CA GLY A 138 9.82 -7.60 -12.25
C GLY A 138 8.75 -8.20 -13.16
N GLU A 139 8.75 -7.79 -14.43
CA GLU A 139 7.77 -8.24 -15.42
C GLU A 139 7.71 -9.77 -15.59
N ALA A 140 8.88 -10.42 -15.49
CA ALA A 140 8.99 -11.88 -15.60
C ALA A 140 8.25 -12.64 -14.47
N ASP A 141 7.93 -11.98 -13.36
CA ASP A 141 7.21 -12.57 -12.23
C ASP A 141 5.69 -12.49 -12.39
N LEU A 142 5.20 -11.63 -13.29
CA LEU A 142 3.76 -11.39 -13.49
C LEU A 142 2.95 -12.67 -13.77
N PRO A 143 3.42 -13.65 -14.58
CA PRO A 143 2.67 -14.89 -14.77
C PRO A 143 2.50 -15.69 -13.47
N ALA A 144 3.55 -15.78 -12.64
CA ALA A 144 3.52 -16.52 -11.38
C ALA A 144 2.63 -15.80 -10.34
N LEU A 145 2.76 -14.48 -10.25
CA LEU A 145 1.91 -13.65 -9.39
C LEU A 145 0.43 -13.76 -9.77
N LYS A 146 0.12 -13.66 -11.07
CA LYS A 146 -1.25 -13.83 -11.57
C LYS A 146 -1.82 -15.20 -11.21
N ALA A 147 -1.03 -16.27 -11.38
CA ALA A 147 -1.47 -17.61 -11.02
C ALA A 147 -1.82 -17.72 -9.53
N GLU A 148 -1.00 -17.14 -8.66
CA GLU A 148 -1.25 -17.17 -7.21
C GLU A 148 -2.45 -16.29 -6.81
N LEU A 149 -2.55 -15.09 -7.36
CA LEU A 149 -3.69 -14.19 -7.13
C LEU A 149 -5.02 -14.83 -7.56
N LEU A 150 -5.03 -15.61 -8.65
CA LEU A 150 -6.21 -16.36 -9.07
C LEU A 150 -6.60 -17.46 -8.07
N LYS A 151 -5.63 -18.12 -7.42
CA LYS A 151 -5.93 -19.08 -6.34
C LYS A 151 -6.49 -18.36 -5.11
N MET A 152 -5.88 -17.24 -4.71
CA MET A 152 -6.39 -16.41 -3.62
C MET A 152 -7.83 -15.97 -3.89
N LYS A 153 -8.13 -15.50 -5.11
CA LYS A 153 -9.49 -15.16 -5.54
C LYS A 153 -10.44 -16.35 -5.45
N ALA A 154 -10.02 -17.54 -5.88
CA ALA A 154 -10.85 -18.74 -5.81
C ALA A 154 -11.16 -19.18 -4.37
N ASN A 155 -10.32 -18.79 -3.41
CA ASN A 155 -10.50 -19.04 -1.98
C ASN A 155 -11.22 -17.91 -1.25
N ALA A 156 -11.27 -16.72 -1.84
CA ALA A 156 -11.98 -15.61 -1.27
C ALA A 156 -13.48 -15.88 -1.22
N LYS A 157 -14.12 -15.44 -0.14
CA LYS A 157 -15.57 -15.27 -0.14
C LYS A 157 -15.87 -14.00 -0.92
N LEU A 158 -16.60 -14.13 -2.03
CA LEU A 158 -17.21 -12.96 -2.67
C LEU A 158 -18.32 -12.47 -1.73
N ASP A 159 -18.13 -11.33 -1.10
CA ASP A 159 -19.24 -10.58 -0.53
C ASP A 159 -19.92 -9.84 -1.69
N GLY A 160 -21.19 -10.19 -1.92
CA GLY A 160 -22.09 -9.54 -2.86
C GLY A 160 -23.36 -9.12 -2.13
#